data_AF-A0A9X1U400-F1
#
_entry.id   AF-A0A9X1U400-F1
#
_cell.length_a   1.000
_cell.length_b   1.000
_cell.length_c   1.000
_cell.angle_alpha   90.00
_cell.angle_beta   90.00
_cell.angle_gamma   90.00
#
_symmetry.space_group_name_H-M   'P 1'
#
loop_
_entity.id
_entity.type
_entity.pdbx_description
1 polymer ?
#
loop_
_entity_poly.entity_id
_entity_poly.type
_entity_poly.pdbx_seq_one_letter_code
_entity_poly.pdbx_strand_id
1 'polypeptide(L)'
;MNKETEIEKVSKREVLNETDDINKFISELKTTGASLIETFKILASKLNINTDLAYDMTRNSPAWSHIFNVDNPFTQEFLDLASEDADEVEIKDSKLVSITYKLENDSKID
;
A
#
# COMPACT_ATOMS: atom_id res chain seq x y z
N MET A 1 -0.18 19.80 28.54
CA MET A 1 -1.28 18.81 28.34
C MET A 1 -1.17 18.35 26.89
N ASN A 2 -0.61 17.17 26.61
CA ASN A 2 -0.55 16.66 25.24
C ASN A 2 -1.98 16.32 24.83
N LYS A 3 -2.48 16.97 23.77
CA LYS A 3 -3.76 16.59 23.16
C LYS A 3 -3.54 15.25 22.46
N GLU A 4 -4.33 14.28 22.84
CA GLU A 4 -4.38 12.97 22.18
C GLU A 4 -4.80 13.13 20.72
N THR A 5 -4.09 12.46 19.82
CA THR A 5 -4.41 12.46 18.38
C THR A 5 -5.66 11.62 18.11
N GLU A 6 -6.35 11.87 17.00
CA GLU A 6 -7.53 11.07 16.64
C GLU A 6 -7.16 9.59 16.38
N ILE A 7 -5.95 9.34 15.86
CA ILE A 7 -5.39 7.99 15.69
C ILE A 7 -5.24 7.29 17.05
N GLU A 8 -4.71 7.99 18.06
CA GLU A 8 -4.56 7.43 19.42
C GLU A 8 -5.92 7.06 20.02
N LYS A 9 -6.94 7.91 19.86
CA LYS A 9 -8.30 7.60 20.33
C LYS A 9 -8.87 6.35 19.67
N VAL A 10 -8.78 6.26 18.34
CA VAL A 10 -9.24 5.07 17.60
C VAL A 10 -8.45 3.85 18.03
N SER A 11 -7.12 3.94 18.16
CA SER A 11 -6.27 2.80 18.54
C SER A 11 -6.65 2.16 19.89
N LYS A 12 -7.29 2.93 20.79
CA LYS A 12 -7.72 2.48 22.11
C LYS A 12 -9.09 1.77 22.10
N ARG A 13 -9.94 2.01 21.09
CA ARG A 13 -11.25 1.32 20.94
C ARG A 13 -11.09 -0.20 21.02
N GLU A 14 -12.01 -0.89 21.67
CA GLU A 14 -12.04 -2.37 21.66
C GLU A 14 -12.37 -2.91 20.26
N VAL A 15 -11.68 -4.00 19.89
CA VAL A 15 -11.90 -4.70 18.62
C VAL A 15 -12.36 -6.11 18.93
N LEU A 16 -13.58 -6.42 18.51
CA LEU A 16 -14.11 -7.77 18.49
C LEU A 16 -13.42 -8.45 17.30
N ASN A 17 -12.83 -9.63 17.51
CA ASN A 17 -12.05 -10.33 16.48
C ASN A 17 -12.94 -10.94 15.37
N GLU A 18 -13.82 -10.11 14.81
CA GLU A 18 -14.82 -10.39 13.79
C GLU A 18 -14.50 -9.53 12.58
N THR A 19 -14.66 -10.09 11.38
CA THR A 19 -14.25 -9.46 10.12
C THR A 19 -14.81 -8.06 9.93
N ASP A 20 -16.09 -7.85 10.24
CA ASP A 20 -16.75 -6.56 10.05
C ASP A 20 -16.23 -5.50 11.04
N ASP A 21 -15.97 -5.89 12.29
CA ASP A 21 -15.46 -5.00 13.31
C ASP A 21 -14.01 -4.58 13.01
N ILE A 22 -13.19 -5.54 12.55
CA ILE A 22 -11.83 -5.31 12.09
C ILE A 22 -11.81 -4.37 10.87
N ASN A 23 -12.66 -4.61 9.88
CA ASN A 23 -12.76 -3.73 8.70
C ASN A 23 -13.19 -2.32 9.10
N LYS A 24 -14.12 -2.19 10.04
CA LYS A 24 -14.55 -0.91 10.58
C LYS A 24 -13.40 -0.20 11.31
N PHE A 25 -12.65 -0.92 12.13
CA PHE A 25 -11.48 -0.39 12.84
C PHE A 25 -10.39 0.12 11.87
N ILE A 26 -10.08 -0.66 10.83
CA ILE A 26 -9.14 -0.26 9.77
C ILE A 26 -9.63 1.00 9.04
N SER A 27 -10.93 1.09 8.75
CA SER A 27 -11.55 2.25 8.10
C SER A 27 -11.47 3.51 8.96
N GLU A 28 -11.70 3.40 10.27
CA GLU A 28 -11.57 4.51 11.22
C GLU A 28 -10.13 5.01 11.32
N LEU A 29 -9.15 4.10 11.38
CA LEU A 29 -7.73 4.47 11.35
C LEU A 29 -7.35 5.23 10.06
N LYS A 30 -7.79 4.73 8.90
CA LYS A 30 -7.57 5.42 7.62
C LYS A 30 -8.21 6.81 7.61
N THR A 31 -9.45 6.92 8.09
CA THR A 31 -10.21 8.18 8.10
C THR A 31 -9.57 9.22 9.03
N THR A 32 -8.92 8.78 10.10
CA THR A 32 -8.16 9.65 11.01
C THR A 32 -6.76 10.00 10.50
N GLY A 33 -6.39 9.54 9.30
CA GLY A 33 -5.14 9.87 8.63
C GLY A 33 -3.98 8.91 8.91
N ALA A 34 -4.23 7.77 9.55
CA ALA A 34 -3.19 6.77 9.74
C ALA A 34 -2.71 6.22 8.39
N SER A 35 -1.40 6.15 8.22
CA SER A 35 -0.80 5.48 7.06
C SER A 35 -1.08 3.98 7.07
N LEU A 36 -0.87 3.31 5.94
CA LEU A 36 -0.96 1.85 5.85
C LEU A 36 -0.05 1.17 6.89
N ILE A 37 1.17 1.69 7.05
CA ILE A 37 2.17 1.14 7.98
C ILE A 37 1.71 1.27 9.43
N GLU A 38 1.20 2.44 9.82
CA GLU A 38 0.64 2.64 11.16
C GLU A 38 -0.56 1.74 11.39
N THR A 39 -1.43 1.63 10.39
CA THR A 39 -2.67 0.84 10.47
C THR A 39 -2.39 -0.62 10.78
N PHE A 40 -1.53 -1.30 10.00
CA PHE A 40 -1.26 -2.71 10.26
C PHE A 40 -0.44 -2.96 11.53
N LYS A 41 0.42 -2.02 11.93
CA LYS A 41 1.15 -2.11 13.21
C LYS A 41 0.22 -2.01 14.41
N ILE A 42 -0.72 -1.05 14.38
CA ILE A 42 -1.75 -0.90 15.40
C ILE A 42 -2.61 -2.17 15.44
N LEU A 43 -3.05 -2.68 14.28
CA LEU A 43 -3.84 -3.91 14.19
C LEU A 43 -3.10 -5.14 14.75
N ALA A 44 -1.83 -5.33 14.38
CA ALA A 44 -0.99 -6.42 14.87
C ALA A 44 -0.90 -6.42 16.40
N SER A 45 -0.63 -5.23 16.97
CA SER A 45 -0.60 -5.05 18.42
C SER A 45 -1.96 -5.28 19.07
N LYS A 46 -3.05 -4.87 18.40
CA LYS A 46 -4.41 -4.93 18.94
C LYS A 46 -4.95 -6.36 19.04
N LEU A 47 -4.69 -7.16 18.00
CA LEU A 47 -5.16 -8.54 17.90
C LEU A 47 -4.11 -9.55 18.39
N ASN A 48 -2.93 -9.09 18.81
CA ASN A 48 -1.79 -9.93 19.17
C ASN A 48 -1.45 -10.96 18.07
N ILE A 49 -1.40 -10.48 16.83
CA ILE A 49 -1.05 -11.26 15.63
C ILE A 49 0.27 -10.77 15.05
N ASN A 50 0.87 -11.57 14.17
CA ASN A 50 2.09 -11.15 13.48
C ASN A 50 1.78 -10.00 12.48
N THR A 51 2.82 -9.23 12.16
CA THR A 51 2.71 -8.06 11.28
C THR A 51 2.33 -8.41 9.86
N ASP A 52 2.73 -9.59 9.36
CA ASP A 52 2.47 -10.02 7.99
C ASP A 52 0.98 -10.31 7.78
N LEU A 53 0.36 -11.01 8.73
CA LEU A 53 -1.08 -11.28 8.76
C LEU A 53 -1.87 -9.96 8.91
N ALA A 54 -1.44 -9.08 9.81
CA ALA A 54 -2.08 -7.77 9.97
C ALA A 54 -1.96 -6.92 8.69
N TYR A 55 -0.82 -6.99 7.99
CA TYR A 55 -0.61 -6.33 6.72
C TYR A 55 -1.57 -6.87 5.66
N ASP A 56 -1.68 -8.20 5.52
CA ASP A 56 -2.60 -8.82 4.56
C ASP A 56 -4.06 -8.46 4.86
N MET A 57 -4.47 -8.47 6.14
CA MET A 57 -5.80 -8.06 6.56
C MET A 57 -6.07 -6.59 6.22
N THR A 58 -5.09 -5.71 6.46
CA THR A 58 -5.21 -4.29 6.18
C THR A 58 -5.29 -4.03 4.68
N ARG A 59 -4.38 -4.62 3.89
CA ARG A 59 -4.32 -4.53 2.42
C ARG A 59 -5.62 -4.99 1.77
N ASN A 60 -6.18 -6.10 2.24
CA ASN A 60 -7.39 -6.70 1.67
C ASN A 60 -8.69 -6.09 2.21
N SER A 61 -8.61 -5.17 3.18
CA SER A 61 -9.79 -4.47 3.70
C SER A 61 -10.44 -3.58 2.63
N PRO A 62 -11.78 -3.37 2.68
CA PRO A 62 -12.45 -2.43 1.78
C PRO A 62 -11.88 -1.01 1.81
N ALA A 63 -11.34 -0.59 2.96
CA ALA A 63 -10.77 0.75 3.12
C ALA A 63 -9.49 0.96 2.29
N TRP A 64 -8.70 -0.10 2.04
CA TRP A 64 -7.43 -0.02 1.33
C TRP A 64 -7.43 -0.74 -0.02
N SER A 65 -8.46 -1.53 -0.32
CA SER A 65 -8.57 -2.33 -1.55
C SER A 65 -8.37 -1.52 -2.84
N HIS A 66 -8.91 -0.29 -2.93
CA HIS A 66 -8.71 0.62 -4.07
C HIS A 66 -7.25 0.95 -4.42
N ILE A 67 -6.30 0.84 -3.49
CA ILE A 67 -4.87 1.08 -3.76
C ILE A 67 -4.21 -0.16 -4.39
N PHE A 68 -4.73 -1.35 -4.09
CA PHE A 68 -4.08 -2.62 -4.41
C PHE A 68 -4.83 -3.48 -5.43
N ASN A 69 -6.13 -3.23 -5.63
CA ASN A 69 -7.01 -3.98 -6.52
C ASN A 69 -7.43 -3.18 -7.76
N VAL A 70 -6.99 -1.93 -7.88
CA VAL A 70 -7.16 -1.17 -9.12
C VAL A 70 -5.88 -1.40 -9.91
N ASP A 71 -5.99 -1.99 -11.10
CA ASP A 71 -4.96 -1.89 -12.14
C ASP A 71 -4.60 -0.41 -12.22
N ASN A 72 -3.50 0.01 -11.60
CA ASN A 72 -3.21 1.43 -11.46
C ASN A 72 -3.05 1.96 -12.90
N PRO A 73 -3.98 2.76 -13.44
CA PRO A 73 -3.90 3.17 -14.84
C PRO A 73 -2.65 4.02 -15.07
N PHE A 74 -2.16 4.70 -14.02
CA PHE A 74 -0.86 5.37 -14.07
C PHE A 74 0.28 4.40 -14.26
N THR A 75 0.21 3.14 -13.82
CA THR A 75 1.27 2.18 -14.12
C THR A 75 1.25 1.76 -15.57
N GLN A 76 0.09 1.52 -16.19
CA GLN A 76 0.08 1.11 -17.59
C GLN A 76 0.39 2.27 -18.54
N GLU A 77 -0.23 3.44 -18.36
CA GLU A 77 0.09 4.62 -19.19
C GLU A 77 1.55 5.07 -19.00
N PHE A 78 2.08 5.00 -17.77
CA PHE A 78 3.50 5.27 -17.52
C PHE A 78 4.39 4.23 -18.18
N LEU A 79 4.09 2.94 -18.04
CA LEU A 79 4.87 1.86 -18.65
C LEU A 79 4.84 2.00 -20.17
N ASP A 80 3.66 2.26 -20.77
CA ASP A 80 3.48 2.44 -22.20
C ASP A 80 4.33 3.62 -22.70
N LEU A 81 4.25 4.78 -22.03
CA LEU A 81 5.07 5.95 -22.36
C LEU A 81 6.57 5.68 -22.18
N ALA A 82 6.97 5.10 -21.06
CA ALA A 82 8.36 4.83 -20.74
C ALA A 82 8.96 3.75 -21.67
N SER A 83 8.14 2.85 -22.20
CA SER A 83 8.57 1.83 -23.16
C SER A 83 9.07 2.39 -24.48
N GLU A 84 8.66 3.60 -24.86
CA GLU A 84 9.10 4.27 -26.09
C GLU A 84 10.61 4.52 -26.10
N ASP A 85 11.18 4.78 -24.92
CA ASP A 85 12.60 5.10 -24.74
C ASP A 85 13.40 3.98 -24.04
N ALA A 86 12.77 2.84 -23.72
CA ALA A 86 13.40 1.75 -22.99
C ALA A 86 14.29 0.87 -23.88
N ASP A 87 15.38 0.35 -23.32
CA ASP A 87 16.26 -0.60 -24.03
C ASP A 87 15.63 -1.98 -24.20
N GLU A 88 14.90 -2.43 -23.17
CA GLU A 88 14.21 -3.72 -23.16
C GLU A 88 12.85 -3.62 -22.46
N VAL A 89 11.89 -4.39 -22.96
CA VAL A 89 10.51 -4.44 -22.45
C VAL A 89 10.04 -5.89 -22.29
N GLU A 90 9.25 -6.17 -21.26
CA GLU A 90 8.62 -7.48 -21.04
C GLU A 90 7.10 -7.36 -21.18
N ILE A 91 6.51 -8.18 -22.04
CA ILE A 91 5.06 -8.22 -22.28
C ILE A 91 4.52 -9.59 -21.85
N LYS A 92 3.46 -9.59 -21.04
CA LYS A 92 2.71 -10.80 -20.64
C LYS A 92 1.22 -10.56 -20.85
N ASP A 93 0.54 -11.53 -21.45
CA ASP A 93 -0.90 -11.47 -21.73
C ASP A 93 -1.33 -10.16 -22.45
N SER A 94 -0.51 -9.74 -23.42
CA SER A 94 -0.68 -8.49 -24.18
C SER A 94 -0.61 -7.20 -23.35
N LYS A 95 -0.13 -7.25 -22.10
CA LYS A 95 0.17 -6.10 -21.26
C LYS A 95 1.67 -5.96 -21.05
N LEU A 96 2.18 -4.74 -21.12
CA LEU A 96 3.55 -4.42 -20.75
C LEU A 96 3.68 -4.52 -19.22
N VAL A 97 4.60 -5.36 -18.74
CA VAL A 97 4.77 -5.68 -17.30
C VAL A 97 6.12 -5.24 -16.74
N SER A 98 7.10 -4.92 -17.59
CA SER A 98 8.43 -4.46 -17.17
C SER A 98 9.12 -3.66 -18.26
N ILE A 99 9.96 -2.71 -17.85
CA ILE A 99 10.86 -1.94 -18.72
C ILE A 99 12.25 -1.92 -18.09
N THR A 100 13.29 -1.91 -18.91
CA THR A 100 14.69 -1.88 -18.47
C THR A 100 15.45 -0.80 -19.23
N TYR A 101 16.19 0.02 -18.49
CA TYR A 101 17.15 0.98 -19.05
C TYR A 101 18.57 0.52 -18.71
N LYS A 102 19.42 0.41 -19.72
CA LYS A 102 20.85 0.16 -19.59
C LYS A 102 21.50 1.50 -19.33
N LEU A 103 21.90 1.72 -18.08
CA LEU A 103 22.72 2.89 -17.75
C LEU A 103 24.10 2.69 -18.36
N GLU A 104 24.43 3.45 -19.41
CA GLU A 104 25.82 3.59 -19.81
C GLU A 104 26.57 4.32 -18.70
N ASN A 105 27.73 3.77 -18.30
CA ASN A 105 28.60 4.42 -17.34
C ASN A 105 29.24 5.64 -18.02
N ASP A 106 28.58 6.80 -17.97
CA ASP A 106 29.13 8.09 -18.40
C ASP A 106 30.20 8.62 -17.42
N SER A 107 31.16 7.77 -17.05
CA SER A 107 32.43 8.17 -16.43
C SER A 107 33.40 8.76 -17.47
N LYS A 108 32.91 9.64 -18.34
CA LYS A 108 33.71 10.57 -19.14
C LYS A 108 33.00 11.92 -19.21
N ILE A 109 33.17 12.67 -18.13
CA ILE A 109 33.11 14.12 -18.18
C ILE A 109 34.47 14.53 -18.78
N ASP A 110 34.49 14.91 -20.05
CA ASP A 110 35.61 15.67 -20.65
C ASP A 110 35.56 17.14 -20.18
#